data_AF-A0A369NXX1-F1
#
_entry.id   AF-A0A369NXX1-F1
#
_cell.length_a   1.000
_cell.length_b   1.000
_cell.length_c   1.000
_cell.angle_alpha   90.00
_cell.angle_beta   90.00
_cell.angle_gamma   90.00
#
_symmetry.space_group_name_H-M   'P 1'
#
loop_
_entity.id
_entity.type
_entity.pdbx_description
1 polymer ?
#
loop_
_entity_poly.entity_id
_entity_poly.type
_entity_poly.pdbx_seq_one_letter_code
_entity_poly.pdbx_strand_id
1 'polypeptide(L)'
;MRMAVFGEIEGERHRVGILETVPGREEQFSYDPSFVERFPAAPLSVALPFQGEPYSARRARPFFRNLLPEGAALAAVARKLEVESSSYLKVLDALGSECIGAVVLGREDVEAPAEAYGYEPLARETVGAVFREGADGVAQLQEEAKLSLAGAQSKMGLYLERKDGVAHYALPCGSAPSTHIVKTSSRRFEQLSENEHFCLRVAGSVGLNVPDSFIDVIEGQPLFVIERFDRKVLPEREDRAGADFHRVLRMHQEDFCQVLGLLPERKYEAGGVRYAKWVGDEIAARSTDPVRDLQAFAKLLVFNAVVGNCDGHLKNITAMRGVLGVMFLGA
;
A
#
# COMPACT_ATOMS: atom_id res chain seq x y z
N MET A 1 -9.91 20.32 9.53
CA MET A 1 -8.75 19.40 9.38
C MET A 1 -8.13 19.68 8.03
N ARG A 2 -6.80 19.75 7.93
CA ARG A 2 -6.09 20.06 6.69
C ARG A 2 -4.78 19.28 6.67
N MET A 3 -4.53 18.57 5.57
CA MET A 3 -3.39 17.70 5.38
C MET A 3 -2.73 18.02 4.04
N ALA A 4 -1.41 18.14 4.04
CA ALA A 4 -0.64 18.17 2.82
C ALA A 4 -0.51 16.76 2.25
N VAL A 5 -0.77 16.62 0.95
CA VAL A 5 -0.56 15.39 0.20
C VAL A 5 0.75 15.53 -0.55
N PHE A 6 1.69 14.65 -0.28
CA PHE A 6 2.97 14.58 -0.96
C PHE A 6 3.05 13.33 -1.83
N GLY A 7 3.81 13.45 -2.92
CA GLY A 7 4.16 12.38 -3.83
C GLY A 7 5.67 12.34 -3.98
N GLU A 8 6.24 11.15 -3.89
CA GLU A 8 7.67 10.94 -4.19
C GLU A 8 7.87 10.66 -5.68
N ILE A 9 8.76 11.42 -6.31
CA ILE A 9 9.17 11.25 -7.71
C ILE A 9 10.69 11.24 -7.72
N GLU A 10 11.30 10.17 -8.24
CA GLU A 10 12.76 10.01 -8.32
C GLU A 10 13.49 10.18 -6.97
N GLY A 11 12.80 9.88 -5.87
CA GLY A 11 13.33 9.99 -4.50
C GLY A 11 13.24 11.39 -3.90
N GLU A 12 12.64 12.36 -4.60
CA GLU A 12 12.32 13.68 -4.09
C GLU A 12 10.85 13.76 -3.68
N ARG A 13 10.58 14.40 -2.53
CA ARG A 13 9.22 14.65 -2.07
C ARG A 13 8.70 15.95 -2.68
N HIS A 14 7.55 15.86 -3.34
CA HIS A 14 6.85 17.02 -3.89
C HIS A 14 5.46 17.15 -3.27
N ARG A 15 5.05 18.38 -2.96
CA ARG A 15 3.67 18.64 -2.53
C ARG A 15 2.75 18.52 -3.73
N VAL A 16 1.89 17.51 -3.73
CA VAL A 16 0.92 17.26 -4.80
C VAL A 16 -0.31 18.13 -4.61
N GLY A 17 -0.72 18.37 -3.36
CA GLY A 17 -1.92 19.12 -3.08
C GLY A 17 -2.30 19.15 -1.60
N ILE A 18 -3.57 19.44 -1.35
CA ILE A 18 -4.14 19.58 -0.01
C ILE A 18 -5.44 18.79 0.06
N LEU A 19 -5.60 17.97 1.11
CA LEU A 19 -6.86 17.38 1.52
C LEU A 19 -7.36 18.12 2.77
N GLU A 20 -8.51 18.78 2.67
CA GLU A 20 -9.04 19.60 3.78
C GLU A 20 -10.54 19.44 3.97
N THR A 21 -10.99 19.56 5.22
CA THR A 21 -12.40 19.73 5.58
C THR A 21 -12.71 21.21 5.73
N VAL A 22 -13.54 21.74 4.83
CA VAL A 22 -13.96 23.15 4.88
C VAL A 22 -15.12 23.30 5.87
N PRO A 23 -15.12 24.32 6.75
CA PRO A 23 -16.22 24.53 7.69
C PRO A 23 -17.59 24.60 6.99
N GLY A 24 -18.54 23.79 7.46
CA GLY A 24 -19.89 23.70 6.86
C GLY A 24 -19.96 22.94 5.54
N ARG A 25 -18.87 22.32 5.08
CA ARG A 25 -18.82 21.45 3.89
C ARG A 25 -18.15 20.12 4.23
N GLU A 26 -18.30 19.16 3.32
CA GLU A 26 -17.48 17.95 3.35
C GLU A 26 -16.03 18.26 2.94
N GLU A 27 -15.15 17.26 3.04
CA GLU A 27 -13.77 17.40 2.61
C GLU A 27 -13.60 17.57 1.10
N GLN A 28 -12.50 18.18 0.72
CA GLN A 28 -12.12 18.40 -0.67
C GLN A 28 -10.63 18.18 -0.88
N PHE A 29 -10.24 17.82 -2.10
CA PHE A 29 -8.84 17.70 -2.51
C PHE A 29 -8.52 18.69 -3.63
N SER A 30 -7.47 19.49 -3.45
CA SER A 30 -7.01 20.47 -4.44
C SER A 30 -5.56 20.19 -4.80
N TYR A 31 -5.24 20.22 -6.09
CA TYR A 31 -3.86 20.13 -6.56
C TYR A 31 -3.08 21.40 -6.24
N ASP A 32 -1.79 21.26 -5.95
CA ASP A 32 -0.86 22.39 -5.88
C ASP A 32 -0.51 22.84 -7.32
N PRO A 33 -0.75 24.11 -7.69
CA PRO A 33 -0.48 24.59 -9.05
C PRO A 33 0.98 24.38 -9.49
N SER A 34 1.94 24.51 -8.57
CA SER A 34 3.37 24.31 -8.88
C SER A 34 3.69 22.86 -9.22
N PHE A 35 2.96 21.91 -8.63
CA PHE A 35 3.07 20.49 -8.95
C PHE A 35 2.50 20.18 -10.33
N VAL A 36 1.34 20.76 -10.67
CA VAL A 36 0.72 20.59 -11.99
C VAL A 36 1.64 21.10 -13.10
N GLU A 37 2.28 22.26 -12.88
CA GLU A 37 3.24 22.83 -13.83
C GLU A 37 4.50 21.98 -13.98
N ARG A 38 5.08 21.51 -12.86
CA ARG A 38 6.32 20.71 -12.88
C ARG A 38 6.11 19.29 -13.40
N PHE A 39 4.94 18.68 -13.14
CA PHE A 39 4.66 17.27 -13.47
C PHE A 39 3.31 17.08 -14.19
N PRO A 40 3.13 17.65 -15.40
CA PRO A 40 1.83 17.74 -16.07
C PRO A 40 1.23 16.39 -16.51
N ALA A 41 2.02 15.32 -16.50
CA ALA A 41 1.58 13.96 -16.85
C ALA A 41 1.43 13.03 -15.64
N ALA A 42 1.53 13.54 -14.41
CA ALA A 42 1.62 12.72 -13.21
C ALA A 42 0.55 13.07 -12.15
N PRO A 43 -0.75 13.02 -12.50
CA PRO A 43 -1.82 13.26 -11.53
C PRO A 43 -1.70 12.29 -10.36
N LEU A 44 -2.20 12.67 -9.18
CA LEU A 44 -2.23 11.81 -7.99
C LEU A 44 -2.94 10.48 -8.25
N SER A 45 -3.99 10.50 -9.07
CA SER A 45 -4.80 9.32 -9.39
C SER A 45 -5.37 9.42 -10.79
N VAL A 46 -5.54 8.28 -11.45
CA VAL A 46 -6.31 8.16 -12.71
C VAL A 46 -7.73 8.72 -12.53
N ALA A 47 -8.36 8.50 -11.37
CA ALA A 47 -9.70 8.99 -11.07
C ALA A 47 -9.74 10.48 -10.66
N LEU A 48 -8.58 11.10 -10.48
CA LEU A 48 -8.42 12.52 -10.11
C LEU A 48 -7.49 13.23 -11.11
N PRO A 49 -7.86 13.39 -12.40
CA PRO A 49 -7.03 14.11 -13.36
C PRO A 49 -6.75 15.56 -12.91
N PHE A 50 -5.77 16.24 -13.51
CA PHE A 50 -5.55 17.65 -13.16
C PHE A 50 -6.74 18.53 -13.56
N GLN A 51 -7.16 19.39 -12.63
CA GLN A 51 -8.17 20.44 -12.85
C GLN A 51 -7.91 21.58 -11.86
N GLY A 52 -8.39 22.80 -12.18
CA GLY A 52 -8.22 23.96 -11.31
C GLY A 52 -9.16 23.98 -10.10
N GLU A 53 -10.33 23.36 -10.22
CA GLU A 53 -11.33 23.34 -9.14
C GLU A 53 -11.07 22.20 -8.14
N PRO A 54 -11.36 22.40 -6.83
CA PRO A 54 -11.27 21.34 -5.84
C PRO A 54 -12.16 20.13 -6.17
N TYR A 55 -11.63 18.93 -5.97
CA TYR A 55 -12.41 17.69 -5.99
C TYR A 55 -13.29 17.59 -4.76
N SER A 56 -14.60 17.45 -4.95
CA SER A 56 -15.54 17.11 -3.88
C SER A 56 -15.19 15.81 -3.16
N ALA A 57 -15.67 15.66 -1.93
CA ALA A 57 -15.55 14.44 -1.14
C ALA A 57 -15.95 13.19 -1.92
N ARG A 58 -17.05 13.22 -2.69
CA ARG A 58 -17.50 12.08 -3.51
C ARG A 58 -16.44 11.59 -4.50
N ARG A 59 -15.63 12.49 -5.05
CA ARG A 59 -14.56 12.17 -6.01
C ARG A 59 -13.25 11.81 -5.31
N ALA A 60 -12.90 12.52 -4.25
CA ALA A 60 -11.63 12.34 -3.54
C ALA A 60 -11.63 11.12 -2.59
N ARG A 61 -12.73 10.87 -1.87
CA ARG A 61 -12.86 9.78 -0.87
C ARG A 61 -12.39 8.41 -1.39
N PRO A 62 -12.78 7.95 -2.59
CA PRO A 62 -12.31 6.66 -3.12
C PRO A 62 -10.79 6.51 -3.10
N PHE A 63 -10.04 7.52 -3.53
CA PHE A 63 -8.59 7.44 -3.55
C PHE A 63 -8.01 7.29 -2.14
N PHE A 64 -8.36 8.21 -1.23
CA PHE A 64 -7.77 8.27 0.11
C PHE A 64 -8.22 7.13 1.02
N ARG A 65 -9.49 6.71 0.96
CA ARG A 65 -9.99 5.60 1.78
C ARG A 65 -9.37 4.26 1.38
N ASN A 66 -8.99 4.08 0.11
CA ASN A 66 -8.33 2.86 -0.33
C ASN A 66 -6.86 2.74 0.10
N LEU A 67 -6.24 3.81 0.62
CA LEU A 67 -4.91 3.76 1.23
C LEU A 67 -4.92 3.17 2.65
N LEU A 68 -6.08 3.14 3.30
CA LEU A 68 -6.23 2.73 4.69
C LEU A 68 -6.41 1.22 4.83
N PRO A 69 -6.07 0.64 6.01
CA PRO A 69 -6.47 -0.71 6.37
C PRO A 69 -7.98 -0.93 6.26
N GLU A 70 -8.40 -2.20 6.21
CA GLU A 70 -9.82 -2.59 6.16
C GLU A 70 -10.18 -3.51 7.34
N GLY A 71 -11.49 -3.67 7.58
CA GLY A 71 -12.01 -4.68 8.52
C GLY A 71 -11.45 -4.57 9.93
N ALA A 72 -10.97 -5.70 10.47
CA ALA A 72 -10.47 -5.79 11.84
C ALA A 72 -9.22 -4.92 12.07
N ALA A 73 -8.35 -4.78 11.06
CA ALA A 73 -7.16 -3.93 11.14
C ALA A 73 -7.54 -2.46 11.29
N LEU A 74 -8.47 -1.96 10.48
CA LEU A 74 -8.99 -0.60 10.60
C LEU A 74 -9.64 -0.37 11.97
N ALA A 75 -10.42 -1.34 12.45
CA ALA A 75 -11.07 -1.25 13.74
C ALA A 75 -10.06 -1.21 14.90
N ALA A 76 -8.97 -1.96 14.82
CA ALA A 76 -7.90 -1.96 15.82
C ALA A 76 -7.18 -0.60 15.88
N VAL A 77 -6.79 -0.06 14.72
CA VAL A 77 -6.19 1.28 14.62
C VAL A 77 -7.15 2.35 15.15
N ALA A 78 -8.43 2.32 14.74
CA ALA A 78 -9.40 3.31 15.17
C ALA A 78 -9.62 3.30 16.70
N ARG A 79 -9.72 2.10 17.31
CA ARG A 79 -9.80 1.95 18.78
C ARG A 79 -8.59 2.56 19.47
N LYS A 80 -7.39 2.28 18.95
CA LYS A 80 -6.14 2.75 19.52
C LYS A 80 -6.02 4.28 19.47
N LEU A 81 -6.45 4.88 18.37
CA LEU A 81 -6.52 6.33 18.17
C LEU A 81 -7.70 7.00 18.90
N GLU A 82 -8.54 6.24 19.59
CA GLU A 82 -9.78 6.72 20.22
C GLU A 82 -10.71 7.49 19.27
N VAL A 83 -10.82 7.01 18.02
CA VAL A 83 -11.71 7.57 16.99
C VAL A 83 -12.67 6.54 16.44
N GLU A 84 -13.79 7.02 15.89
CA GLU A 84 -14.68 6.18 15.11
C GLU A 84 -13.98 5.70 13.83
N SER A 85 -14.15 4.42 13.47
CA SER A 85 -13.61 3.85 12.23
C SER A 85 -14.13 4.55 10.96
N SER A 86 -15.28 5.22 11.04
CA SER A 86 -15.83 6.05 9.96
C SER A 86 -15.08 7.38 9.78
N SER A 87 -14.28 7.81 10.77
CA SER A 87 -13.46 9.03 10.74
C SER A 87 -12.15 8.81 9.97
N TYR A 88 -12.25 8.38 8.71
CA TYR A 88 -11.10 7.95 7.91
C TYR A 88 -10.01 9.02 7.79
N LEU A 89 -10.36 10.31 7.78
CA LEU A 89 -9.38 11.40 7.75
C LEU A 89 -8.48 11.40 8.99
N LYS A 90 -9.02 11.13 10.18
CA LYS A 90 -8.23 11.04 11.43
C LYS A 90 -7.29 9.84 11.40
N VAL A 91 -7.77 8.70 10.89
CA VAL A 91 -6.93 7.52 10.69
C VAL A 91 -5.82 7.79 9.67
N LEU A 92 -6.14 8.51 8.60
CA LEU A 92 -5.20 8.89 7.55
C LEU A 92 -4.12 9.87 8.05
N ASP A 93 -4.47 10.79 8.94
CA ASP A 93 -3.50 11.70 9.58
C ASP A 93 -2.55 10.96 10.51
N ALA A 94 -3.01 9.90 11.17
CA ALA A 94 -2.18 9.06 12.03
C ALA A 94 -1.24 8.14 11.23
N LEU A 95 -1.74 7.49 10.17
CA LEU A 95 -1.00 6.45 9.43
C LEU A 95 -0.40 6.92 8.10
N GLY A 96 -0.58 8.18 7.75
CA GLY A 96 -0.30 8.70 6.41
C GLY A 96 1.16 8.78 6.00
N SER A 97 2.10 8.54 6.93
CA SER A 97 3.53 8.81 6.70
C SER A 97 4.21 7.73 5.84
N GLU A 98 3.62 6.53 5.76
CA GLU A 98 4.05 5.44 4.89
C GLU A 98 2.83 4.74 4.30
N CYS A 99 2.47 5.06 3.05
CA CYS A 99 1.34 4.44 2.36
C CYS A 99 1.79 3.46 1.28
N ILE A 100 0.84 2.68 0.78
CA ILE A 100 0.91 2.03 -0.52
C ILE A 100 1.21 3.08 -1.61
N GLY A 101 2.15 2.76 -2.49
CA GLY A 101 2.63 3.64 -3.56
C GLY A 101 3.61 4.69 -3.05
N ALA A 102 3.65 5.82 -3.76
CA ALA A 102 4.54 6.94 -3.49
C ALA A 102 3.87 8.10 -2.74
N VAL A 103 2.70 7.86 -2.15
CA VAL A 103 1.94 8.88 -1.42
C VAL A 103 2.43 8.97 0.01
N VAL A 104 2.64 10.20 0.48
CA VAL A 104 2.92 10.51 1.88
C VAL A 104 1.98 11.63 2.31
N LEU A 105 1.32 11.47 3.44
CA LEU A 105 0.37 12.40 4.00
C LEU A 105 0.89 12.93 5.33
N GLY A 106 0.78 14.23 5.54
CA GLY A 106 1.24 14.87 6.76
C GLY A 106 0.62 16.24 6.96
N ARG A 107 0.84 16.81 8.14
CA ARG A 107 0.37 18.15 8.48
C ARG A 107 1.33 19.18 7.88
N GLU A 108 0.79 20.20 7.23
CA GLU A 108 1.57 21.27 6.58
C GLU A 108 2.42 22.05 7.61
N ASP A 109 1.94 22.09 8.86
CA ASP A 109 2.47 22.94 9.93
C ASP A 109 3.51 22.22 10.81
N VAL A 110 3.81 20.96 10.50
CA VAL A 110 4.75 20.13 11.25
C VAL A 110 5.82 19.66 10.26
N GLU A 111 6.92 20.41 10.15
CA GLU A 111 8.16 19.80 9.68
C GLU A 111 8.45 18.64 10.63
N ALA A 112 8.29 17.41 10.13
CA ALA A 112 8.78 16.25 10.86
C ALA A 112 10.26 16.52 11.15
N PRO A 113 10.72 16.43 12.41
CA PRO A 113 12.13 16.62 12.72
C PRO A 113 12.97 15.77 11.77
N ALA A 114 14.04 16.33 11.21
CA ALA A 114 14.95 15.57 10.34
C ALA A 114 15.46 14.27 11.01
N GLU A 115 15.50 14.28 12.34
CA GLU A 115 15.86 13.19 13.25
C GLU A 115 14.84 12.04 13.31
N ALA A 116 13.63 12.21 12.77
CA ALA A 116 12.59 11.17 12.80
C ALA A 116 12.66 10.21 11.61
N TYR A 117 13.46 10.49 10.57
CA TYR A 117 13.62 9.60 9.43
C TYR A 117 14.71 8.56 9.71
N GLY A 118 14.37 7.28 9.65
CA GLY A 118 15.36 6.23 9.83
C GLY A 118 14.71 4.88 10.00
N TYR A 119 15.49 3.94 10.53
CA TYR A 119 15.03 2.60 10.81
C TYR A 119 15.50 2.17 12.19
N GLU A 120 14.60 1.65 13.01
CA GLU A 120 14.92 1.07 14.30
C GLU A 120 15.05 -0.45 14.15
N PRO A 121 16.25 -1.05 14.35
CA PRO A 121 16.42 -2.49 14.26
C PRO A 121 15.50 -3.24 15.22
N LEU A 122 14.80 -4.26 14.71
CA LEU A 122 13.92 -5.11 15.51
C LEU A 122 14.55 -6.48 15.69
N ALA A 123 14.59 -6.94 16.94
CA ALA A 123 14.91 -8.33 17.22
C ALA A 123 13.84 -9.25 16.59
N ARG A 124 14.26 -10.38 16.04
CA ARG A 124 13.38 -11.32 15.35
C ARG A 124 12.30 -11.87 16.29
N GLU A 125 12.65 -12.05 17.56
CA GLU A 125 11.75 -12.47 18.64
C GLU A 125 10.65 -11.42 18.91
N THR A 126 10.98 -10.12 18.83
CA THR A 126 10.00 -9.03 18.94
C THR A 126 9.01 -9.08 17.79
N VAL A 127 9.48 -9.31 16.56
CA VAL A 127 8.60 -9.48 15.39
C VAL A 127 7.65 -10.66 15.61
N GLY A 128 8.15 -11.80 16.07
CA GLY A 128 7.33 -12.96 16.41
C GLY A 128 6.27 -12.65 17.49
N ALA A 129 6.64 -11.93 18.56
CA ALA A 129 5.71 -11.54 19.61
C ALA A 129 4.55 -10.66 19.09
N VAL A 130 4.86 -9.65 18.28
CA VAL A 130 3.87 -8.73 17.68
C VAL A 130 2.85 -9.51 16.83
N PHE A 131 3.32 -10.43 15.99
CA PHE A 131 2.42 -11.23 15.15
C PHE A 131 1.66 -12.32 15.92
N ARG A 132 2.14 -12.78 17.09
CA ARG A 132 1.36 -13.66 17.99
C ARG A 132 0.17 -12.95 18.63
N GLU A 133 0.33 -11.67 18.97
CA GLU A 133 -0.75 -10.84 19.52
C GLU A 133 -1.85 -10.54 18.49
N GLY A 134 -1.54 -10.71 17.20
CA GLY A 134 -2.50 -10.59 16.11
C GLY A 134 -2.77 -9.14 15.73
N ALA A 135 -4.04 -8.79 15.52
CA ALA A 135 -4.41 -7.46 15.03
C ALA A 135 -4.07 -6.32 16.02
N ASP A 136 -4.18 -6.54 17.33
CA ASP A 136 -3.91 -5.47 18.31
C ASP A 136 -2.41 -5.19 18.44
N GLY A 137 -1.55 -6.22 18.49
CA GLY A 137 -0.10 -6.05 18.52
C GLY A 137 0.44 -5.38 17.24
N VAL A 138 -0.04 -5.81 16.07
CA VAL A 138 0.30 -5.17 14.79
C VAL A 138 -0.19 -3.72 14.74
N ALA A 139 -1.40 -3.43 15.22
CA ALA A 139 -1.93 -2.06 15.23
C ALA A 139 -1.11 -1.13 16.14
N GLN A 140 -0.64 -1.61 17.29
CA GLN A 140 0.24 -0.84 18.17
C GLN A 140 1.53 -0.43 17.44
N LEU A 141 2.22 -1.39 16.83
CA LEU A 141 3.49 -1.10 16.15
C LEU A 141 3.29 -0.28 14.87
N GLN A 142 2.15 -0.42 14.19
CA GLN A 142 1.78 0.42 13.04
C GLN A 142 1.52 1.87 13.42
N GLU A 143 0.91 2.14 14.59
CA GLU A 143 0.72 3.49 15.10
C GLU A 143 2.05 4.14 15.44
N GLU A 144 2.92 3.42 16.17
CA GLU A 144 4.27 3.89 16.54
C GLU A 144 5.09 4.27 15.30
N ALA A 145 4.97 3.50 14.22
CA ALA A 145 5.65 3.73 12.95
C ALA A 145 4.85 4.57 11.92
N LYS A 146 3.62 5.00 12.24
CA LYS A 146 2.74 5.76 11.34
C LYS A 146 2.57 5.14 9.94
N LEU A 147 2.37 3.81 9.89
CA LEU A 147 2.30 3.01 8.66
C LEU A 147 0.85 2.70 8.23
N SER A 148 0.50 3.00 6.98
CA SER A 148 -0.79 2.63 6.37
C SER A 148 -0.65 1.57 5.29
N LEU A 149 -1.14 0.35 5.56
CA LEU A 149 -1.25 -0.73 4.59
C LEU A 149 -2.70 -1.18 4.41
N ALA A 150 -3.23 -1.09 3.20
CA ALA A 150 -4.62 -1.45 2.91
C ALA A 150 -4.86 -2.97 2.90
N GLY A 151 -5.96 -3.45 3.48
CA GLY A 151 -6.35 -4.86 3.53
C GLY A 151 -6.82 -5.31 4.93
N ALA A 152 -7.41 -6.51 5.03
CA ALA A 152 -8.12 -6.97 6.25
C ALA A 152 -7.27 -7.85 7.20
N GLN A 153 -6.19 -8.46 6.71
CA GLN A 153 -5.30 -9.33 7.49
C GLN A 153 -4.31 -8.52 8.34
N SER A 154 -3.91 -9.06 9.49
CA SER A 154 -2.82 -8.53 10.31
C SER A 154 -1.51 -8.54 9.50
N LYS A 155 -1.08 -7.35 9.08
CA LYS A 155 0.13 -7.18 8.27
C LYS A 155 0.86 -5.91 8.63
N MET A 156 2.16 -5.92 8.38
CA MET A 156 3.02 -4.79 8.69
C MET A 156 4.06 -4.56 7.60
N GLY A 157 4.36 -3.28 7.34
CA GLY A 157 5.46 -2.89 6.48
C GLY A 157 6.73 -2.81 7.31
N LEU A 158 7.75 -3.59 6.95
CA LEU A 158 9.06 -3.54 7.61
C LEU A 158 10.15 -3.28 6.57
N TYR A 159 11.23 -2.64 7.00
CA TYR A 159 12.48 -2.74 6.27
C TYR A 159 13.10 -4.11 6.57
N LEU A 160 13.60 -4.76 5.52
CA LEU A 160 14.22 -6.07 5.64
C LEU A 160 15.47 -6.14 4.78
N GLU A 161 16.54 -6.66 5.38
CA GLU A 161 17.76 -7.07 4.69
C GLU A 161 18.04 -8.54 5.04
N ARG A 162 18.44 -9.34 4.04
CA ARG A 162 18.88 -10.73 4.27
C ARG A 162 20.40 -10.80 4.30
N LYS A 163 20.96 -11.23 5.44
CA LYS A 163 22.39 -11.49 5.62
C LYS A 163 22.58 -12.95 6.01
N ASP A 164 23.45 -13.66 5.29
CA ASP A 164 23.75 -15.09 5.54
C ASP A 164 22.49 -15.98 5.60
N GLY A 165 21.47 -15.65 4.80
CA GLY A 165 20.20 -16.36 4.76
C GLY A 165 19.20 -15.99 5.87
N VAL A 166 19.60 -15.20 6.86
CA VAL A 166 18.77 -14.73 7.98
C VAL A 166 18.12 -13.39 7.65
N ALA A 167 16.85 -13.23 8.02
CA ALA A 167 16.12 -11.98 7.87
C ALA A 167 16.40 -11.04 9.05
N HIS A 168 16.85 -9.82 8.74
CA HIS A 168 17.02 -8.73 9.70
C HIS A 168 15.94 -7.69 9.45
N TYR A 169 15.10 -7.47 10.46
CA TYR A 169 13.96 -6.56 10.39
C TYR A 169 14.31 -5.22 11.02
N ALA A 170 13.76 -4.15 10.47
CA ALA A 170 13.79 -2.84 11.11
C ALA A 170 12.45 -2.11 10.91
N LEU A 171 12.04 -1.39 11.95
CA LEU A 171 10.84 -0.55 11.97
C LEU A 171 11.14 0.76 11.22
N PRO A 172 10.39 1.11 10.17
CA PRO A 172 10.54 2.41 9.55
C PRO A 172 10.07 3.53 10.48
N CYS A 173 10.89 4.56 10.63
CA CYS A 173 10.61 5.73 11.46
C CYS A 173 10.30 6.95 10.59
N GLY A 174 9.35 7.77 11.06
CA GLY A 174 8.95 9.00 10.40
C GLY A 174 8.37 8.74 9.02
N SER A 175 9.15 9.00 7.97
CA SER A 175 8.74 8.72 6.59
C SER A 175 9.75 7.88 5.83
N ALA A 176 10.54 7.07 6.53
CA ALA A 176 11.31 6.01 5.92
C ALA A 176 10.36 4.95 5.32
N PRO A 177 10.59 4.47 4.09
CA PRO A 177 9.75 3.45 3.48
C PRO A 177 10.03 2.05 4.03
N SER A 178 8.99 1.24 4.19
CA SER A 178 9.19 -0.21 4.33
C SER A 178 9.60 -0.83 2.99
N THR A 179 10.23 -1.99 3.01
CA THR A 179 10.62 -2.74 1.78
C THR A 179 9.87 -4.06 1.63
N HIS A 180 9.31 -4.59 2.72
CA HIS A 180 8.58 -5.85 2.72
C HIS A 180 7.27 -5.71 3.49
N ILE A 181 6.29 -6.53 3.13
CA ILE A 181 5.08 -6.75 3.91
C ILE A 181 5.23 -8.09 4.61
N VAL A 182 5.06 -8.09 5.93
CA VAL A 182 5.03 -9.30 6.75
C VAL A 182 3.60 -9.57 7.16
N LYS A 183 3.15 -10.82 7.00
CA LYS A 183 1.82 -11.28 7.35
C LYS A 183 1.90 -12.53 8.22
N THR A 184 0.86 -12.75 9.01
CA THR A 184 0.68 -13.99 9.76
C THR A 184 -0.63 -14.69 9.36
N SER A 185 -0.66 -16.01 9.54
CA SER A 185 -1.88 -16.80 9.53
C SER A 185 -2.89 -16.27 10.53
N SER A 186 -4.17 -16.37 10.18
CA SER A 186 -5.27 -16.09 11.12
C SER A 186 -5.60 -17.35 11.92
N ARG A 187 -6.21 -17.21 13.11
CA ARG A 187 -6.68 -18.38 13.90
C ARG A 187 -7.66 -19.28 13.16
N ARG A 188 -8.34 -18.77 12.13
CA ARG A 188 -9.29 -19.53 11.32
C ARG A 188 -8.60 -20.38 10.23
N PHE A 189 -7.43 -19.95 9.78
CA PHE A 189 -6.69 -20.55 8.68
C PHE A 189 -5.21 -20.66 9.08
N GLU A 190 -4.86 -21.73 9.78
CA GLU A 190 -3.54 -21.90 10.41
C GLU A 190 -2.39 -21.97 9.39
N GLN A 191 -2.65 -22.52 8.21
CA GLN A 191 -1.66 -22.68 7.11
C GLN A 191 -1.78 -21.58 6.03
N LEU A 192 -2.34 -20.42 6.36
CA LEU A 192 -2.55 -19.36 5.39
C LEU A 192 -1.22 -18.79 4.87
N SER A 193 -0.22 -18.59 5.74
CA SER A 193 1.11 -18.12 5.32
C SER A 193 1.73 -19.03 4.26
N GLU A 194 1.70 -20.34 4.48
CA GLU A 194 2.25 -21.35 3.57
C GLU A 194 1.43 -21.46 2.28
N ASN A 195 0.10 -21.35 2.38
CA ASN A 195 -0.78 -21.33 1.21
C ASN A 195 -0.45 -20.14 0.30
N GLU A 196 -0.35 -18.93 0.86
CA GLU A 196 0.00 -17.72 0.09
C GLU A 196 1.35 -17.88 -0.62
N HIS A 197 2.37 -18.36 0.10
CA HIS A 197 3.68 -18.62 -0.50
C HIS A 197 3.60 -19.66 -1.61
N PHE A 198 2.93 -20.79 -1.37
CA PHE A 198 2.76 -21.84 -2.37
C PHE A 198 2.07 -21.31 -3.63
N CYS A 199 0.95 -20.61 -3.48
CA CYS A 199 0.19 -20.03 -4.59
C CYS A 199 1.05 -19.05 -5.39
N LEU A 200 1.86 -18.20 -4.74
CA LEU A 200 2.77 -17.29 -5.44
C LEU A 200 3.89 -18.03 -6.19
N ARG A 201 4.46 -19.10 -5.61
CA ARG A 201 5.47 -19.92 -6.31
C ARG A 201 4.88 -20.61 -7.54
N VAL A 202 3.65 -21.09 -7.46
CA VAL A 202 2.93 -21.68 -8.61
C VAL A 202 2.59 -20.61 -9.65
N ALA A 203 2.13 -19.42 -9.22
CA ALA A 203 1.87 -18.30 -10.13
C ALA A 203 3.13 -17.90 -10.93
N GLY A 204 4.28 -17.78 -10.26
CA GLY A 204 5.55 -17.50 -10.91
C GLY A 204 5.99 -18.60 -11.89
N SER A 205 5.77 -19.89 -11.55
CA SER A 205 6.16 -21.00 -12.43
C SER A 205 5.33 -21.09 -13.71
N VAL A 206 4.11 -20.54 -13.72
CA VAL A 206 3.26 -20.43 -14.92
C VAL A 206 3.42 -19.09 -15.67
N GLY A 207 4.41 -18.27 -15.26
CA GLY A 207 4.79 -17.04 -15.94
C GLY A 207 3.93 -15.82 -15.60
N LEU A 208 3.26 -15.81 -14.44
CA LEU A 208 2.72 -14.56 -13.86
C LEU A 208 3.85 -13.76 -13.21
N ASN A 209 3.75 -12.44 -13.31
CA ASN A 209 4.67 -11.54 -12.62
C ASN A 209 4.29 -11.47 -11.13
N VAL A 210 5.13 -12.02 -10.26
CA VAL A 210 4.91 -12.07 -8.82
C VAL A 210 6.12 -11.51 -8.09
N PRO A 211 5.94 -10.79 -6.98
CA PRO A 211 7.05 -10.37 -6.13
C PRO A 211 7.70 -11.58 -5.46
N ASP A 212 8.97 -11.43 -5.08
CA ASP A 212 9.65 -12.44 -4.29
C ASP A 212 9.01 -12.55 -2.90
N SER A 213 8.97 -13.79 -2.40
CA SER A 213 8.44 -14.10 -1.08
C SER A 213 9.12 -15.31 -0.46
N PHE A 214 9.04 -15.41 0.87
CA PHE A 214 9.51 -16.55 1.63
C PHE A 214 8.72 -16.71 2.94
N ILE A 215 8.85 -17.87 3.58
CA ILE A 215 8.34 -18.12 4.93
C ILE A 215 9.47 -17.93 5.92
N ASP A 216 9.28 -17.03 6.89
CA ASP A 216 10.17 -16.89 8.04
C ASP A 216 9.53 -17.55 9.27
N VAL A 217 10.18 -18.57 9.83
CA VAL A 217 9.65 -19.30 10.99
C VAL A 217 10.29 -18.77 12.26
N ILE A 218 9.53 -18.01 13.04
CA ILE A 218 9.98 -17.38 14.29
C ILE A 218 9.31 -18.10 15.46
N GLU A 219 10.09 -18.73 16.32
CA GLU A 219 9.58 -19.47 17.50
C GLU A 219 8.45 -20.48 17.15
N GLY A 220 8.53 -21.10 15.97
CA GLY A 220 7.52 -22.06 15.48
C GLY A 220 6.31 -21.44 14.79
N GLN A 221 6.20 -20.10 14.73
CA GLN A 221 5.16 -19.41 13.97
C GLN A 221 5.64 -19.09 12.55
N PRO A 222 4.92 -19.54 11.50
CA PRO A 222 5.24 -19.20 10.12
C PRO A 222 4.72 -17.79 9.76
N LEU A 223 5.64 -16.89 9.43
CA LEU A 223 5.31 -15.58 8.87
C LEU A 223 5.53 -15.58 7.36
N PHE A 224 4.54 -15.08 6.63
CA PHE A 224 4.65 -14.87 5.19
C PHE A 224 5.27 -13.49 4.93
N VAL A 225 6.42 -13.48 4.25
CA VAL A 225 7.18 -12.26 3.95
C VAL A 225 7.22 -12.06 2.43
N ILE A 226 6.78 -10.89 1.97
CA ILE A 226 6.70 -10.57 0.54
C ILE A 226 7.35 -9.21 0.26
N GLU A 227 8.14 -9.15 -0.80
CA GLU A 227 8.79 -7.91 -1.24
C GLU A 227 7.74 -6.92 -1.78
N ARG A 228 7.90 -5.65 -1.42
CA ARG A 228 7.08 -4.56 -1.95
C ARG A 228 7.55 -4.17 -3.33
N PHE A 229 6.77 -4.49 -4.34
CA PHE A 229 7.05 -4.07 -5.72
C PHE A 229 6.79 -2.59 -5.99
N ASP A 230 6.27 -1.83 -5.03
CA ASP A 230 6.17 -0.37 -5.06
C ASP A 230 7.37 0.33 -4.40
N ARG A 231 8.44 -0.43 -4.16
CA ARG A 231 9.68 0.02 -3.55
C ARG A 231 10.84 -0.46 -4.40
N LYS A 232 11.85 0.39 -4.58
CA LYS A 232 13.10 0.03 -5.23
C LYS A 232 14.24 0.29 -4.28
N VAL A 233 14.81 -0.78 -3.73
CA VAL A 233 16.02 -0.71 -2.91
C VAL A 233 17.21 -0.45 -3.83
N LEU A 234 17.97 0.60 -3.55
CA LEU A 234 19.14 0.97 -4.33
C LEU A 234 20.44 0.53 -3.62
N PRO A 235 21.55 0.30 -4.35
CA PRO A 235 22.82 -0.06 -3.74
C PRO A 235 23.38 1.01 -2.79
N GLU A 236 23.09 2.28 -3.08
CA GLU A 236 23.52 3.43 -2.28
C GLU A 236 22.97 3.37 -0.84
N ARG A 237 23.70 3.96 0.09
CA ARG A 237 23.27 4.11 1.48
C ARG A 237 22.35 5.30 1.64
N GLU A 238 21.50 5.24 2.65
CA GLU A 238 20.60 6.32 3.01
C GLU A 238 21.27 7.22 4.05
N ASP A 239 21.87 8.32 3.58
CA ASP A 239 22.60 9.26 4.42
C ASP A 239 21.78 9.75 5.63
N ARG A 240 20.45 9.88 5.48
CA ARG A 240 19.56 10.31 6.56
C ARG A 240 19.31 9.24 7.63
N ALA A 241 19.44 7.96 7.28
CA ALA A 241 19.19 6.82 8.18
C ALA A 241 20.49 6.17 8.70
N GLY A 242 21.66 6.65 8.26
CA GLY A 242 22.96 6.07 8.55
C GLY A 242 23.41 5.06 7.49
N ALA A 243 24.71 4.73 7.52
CA ALA A 243 25.36 3.89 6.50
C ALA A 243 24.94 2.41 6.52
N ASP A 244 24.11 2.01 7.49
CA ASP A 244 23.63 0.63 7.67
C ASP A 244 22.43 0.29 6.79
N PHE A 245 21.72 1.31 6.27
CA PHE A 245 20.50 1.13 5.49
C PHE A 245 20.67 1.58 4.06
N HIS A 246 20.04 0.84 3.14
CA HIS A 246 20.01 1.18 1.74
C HIS A 246 19.01 2.32 1.46
N ARG A 247 19.31 3.16 0.48
CA ARG A 247 18.35 4.13 -0.05
C ARG A 247 17.22 3.37 -0.74
N VAL A 248 15.98 3.79 -0.50
CA VAL A 248 14.79 3.16 -1.05
C VAL A 248 13.95 4.21 -1.76
N LEU A 249 13.64 3.98 -3.04
CA LEU A 249 12.73 4.82 -3.81
C LEU A 249 11.31 4.28 -3.72
N ARG A 250 10.32 5.17 -3.58
CA ARG A 250 8.91 4.81 -3.74
C ARG A 250 8.49 4.89 -5.19
N MET A 251 7.71 3.92 -5.64
CA MET A 251 7.06 3.93 -6.95
C MET A 251 5.57 4.15 -6.75
N HIS A 252 5.00 5.07 -7.53
CA HIS A 252 3.57 5.36 -7.43
C HIS A 252 2.74 4.21 -8.00
N GLN A 253 1.66 3.85 -7.29
CA GLN A 253 0.75 2.79 -7.66
C GLN A 253 -0.67 3.10 -7.22
N GLU A 254 -1.64 2.48 -7.89
CA GLU A 254 -3.05 2.54 -7.57
C GLU A 254 -3.67 1.16 -7.69
N ASP A 255 -4.49 0.75 -6.72
CA ASP A 255 -5.34 -0.42 -6.88
C ASP A 255 -6.52 -0.13 -7.83
N PHE A 256 -7.17 -1.16 -8.38
CA PHE A 256 -8.25 -0.92 -9.34
C PHE A 256 -9.54 -0.35 -8.71
N CYS A 257 -9.70 -0.35 -7.39
CA CYS A 257 -10.75 0.48 -6.77
C CYS A 257 -10.41 1.96 -6.92
N GLN A 258 -9.16 2.36 -6.71
CA GLN A 258 -8.70 3.73 -6.90
C GLN A 258 -8.80 4.16 -8.36
N VAL A 259 -8.31 3.34 -9.29
CA VAL A 259 -8.37 3.61 -10.74
C VAL A 259 -9.81 3.84 -11.21
N LEU A 260 -10.75 3.04 -10.73
CA LEU A 260 -12.17 3.13 -11.10
C LEU A 260 -12.97 4.14 -10.25
N GLY A 261 -12.34 4.82 -9.29
CA GLY A 261 -13.01 5.76 -8.39
C GLY A 261 -14.05 5.11 -7.47
N LEU A 262 -13.83 3.86 -7.07
CA LEU A 262 -14.69 3.07 -6.21
C LEU A 262 -14.22 3.08 -4.75
N LEU A 263 -15.18 3.16 -3.83
CA LEU A 263 -14.92 2.99 -2.40
C LEU A 263 -14.51 1.54 -2.07
N PRO A 264 -13.73 1.30 -0.99
CA PRO A 264 -13.24 -0.04 -0.64
C PRO A 264 -14.37 -1.07 -0.46
N GLU A 265 -15.57 -0.65 -0.02
CA GLU A 265 -16.72 -1.54 0.14
C GLU A 265 -17.21 -2.14 -1.19
N ARG A 266 -16.82 -1.55 -2.33
CA ARG A 266 -17.20 -2.02 -3.67
C ARG A 266 -16.13 -2.89 -4.33
N LYS A 267 -15.14 -3.39 -3.58
CA LYS A 267 -14.06 -4.22 -4.14
C LYS A 267 -14.55 -5.52 -4.81
N TYR A 268 -15.61 -6.12 -4.28
CA TYR A 268 -16.23 -7.32 -4.86
C TYR A 268 -17.25 -6.97 -5.93
N GLU A 269 -17.27 -7.76 -7.00
CA GLU A 269 -18.25 -7.63 -8.08
C GLU A 269 -19.65 -7.97 -7.56
N ALA A 270 -20.58 -7.02 -7.65
CA ALA A 270 -22.00 -7.28 -7.41
C ALA A 270 -22.67 -7.81 -8.68
N GLY A 271 -23.79 -8.52 -8.54
CA GLY A 271 -24.56 -9.03 -9.67
C GLY A 271 -24.91 -7.93 -10.69
N GLY A 272 -24.68 -8.21 -11.98
CA GLY A 272 -24.96 -7.28 -13.09
C GLY A 272 -23.82 -6.31 -13.40
N VAL A 273 -22.72 -6.34 -12.64
CA VAL A 273 -21.49 -5.60 -12.94
C VAL A 273 -20.52 -6.54 -13.67
N ARG A 274 -19.55 -5.99 -14.42
CA ARG A 274 -18.50 -6.76 -15.10
C ARG A 274 -17.14 -6.11 -14.85
N TYR A 275 -16.59 -6.29 -13.65
CA TYR A 275 -15.32 -5.68 -13.26
C TYR A 275 -14.17 -6.12 -14.17
N ALA A 276 -14.15 -7.38 -14.62
CA ALA A 276 -13.15 -7.83 -15.58
C ALA A 276 -13.17 -7.01 -16.88
N LYS A 277 -14.35 -6.60 -17.36
CA LYS A 277 -14.45 -5.71 -18.52
C LYS A 277 -13.91 -4.32 -18.21
N TRP A 278 -14.26 -3.72 -17.07
CA TRP A 278 -13.80 -2.38 -16.70
C TRP A 278 -12.28 -2.33 -16.52
N VAL A 279 -11.71 -3.35 -15.86
CA VAL A 279 -10.26 -3.51 -15.74
C VAL A 279 -9.61 -3.60 -17.12
N GLY A 280 -10.15 -4.45 -18.00
CA GLY A 280 -9.65 -4.58 -19.38
C GLY A 280 -9.76 -3.29 -20.21
N ASP A 281 -10.84 -2.53 -20.06
CA ASP A 281 -11.03 -1.25 -20.74
C ASP A 281 -10.01 -0.20 -20.27
N GLU A 282 -9.73 -0.12 -18.97
CA GLU A 282 -8.70 0.79 -18.42
C GLU A 282 -7.28 0.39 -18.85
N ILE A 283 -6.96 -0.92 -18.85
CA ILE A 283 -5.69 -1.42 -19.38
C ILE A 283 -5.56 -1.03 -20.86
N ALA A 284 -6.58 -1.28 -21.68
CA ALA A 284 -6.56 -0.97 -23.10
C ALA A 284 -6.39 0.53 -23.39
N ALA A 285 -7.01 1.39 -22.57
CA ALA A 285 -7.00 2.83 -22.76
C ALA A 285 -5.71 3.50 -22.29
N ARG A 286 -5.04 2.95 -21.27
CA ARG A 286 -3.97 3.67 -20.56
C ARG A 286 -2.64 2.97 -20.57
N SER A 287 -2.61 1.64 -20.73
CA SER A 287 -1.36 0.89 -20.58
C SER A 287 -0.30 1.32 -21.59
N THR A 288 0.94 1.34 -21.13
CA THR A 288 2.12 1.51 -21.99
C THR A 288 2.38 0.29 -22.88
N ASP A 289 1.85 -0.88 -22.51
CA ASP A 289 1.86 -2.11 -23.31
C ASP A 289 0.53 -2.88 -23.14
N PRO A 290 -0.56 -2.41 -23.78
CA PRO A 290 -1.90 -2.97 -23.57
C PRO A 290 -2.00 -4.46 -23.92
N VAL A 291 -1.29 -4.91 -24.95
CA VAL A 291 -1.36 -6.31 -25.41
C VAL A 291 -0.80 -7.23 -24.33
N ARG A 292 0.39 -6.91 -23.80
CA ARG A 292 1.03 -7.69 -22.74
C ARG A 292 0.20 -7.68 -21.47
N ASP A 293 -0.32 -6.53 -21.07
CA ASP A 293 -1.07 -6.39 -19.82
C ASP A 293 -2.44 -7.07 -19.86
N LEU A 294 -3.14 -7.01 -21.00
CA LEU A 294 -4.39 -7.75 -21.19
C LEU A 294 -4.13 -9.26 -21.15
N GLN A 295 -3.03 -9.73 -21.73
CA GLN A 295 -2.62 -11.14 -21.63
C GLN A 295 -2.30 -11.53 -20.18
N ALA A 296 -1.57 -10.70 -19.44
CA ALA A 296 -1.26 -10.95 -18.04
C ALA A 296 -2.54 -10.99 -17.18
N PHE A 297 -3.46 -10.04 -17.41
CA PHE A 297 -4.74 -10.00 -16.71
C PHE A 297 -5.62 -11.22 -17.03
N ALA A 298 -5.72 -11.62 -18.29
CA ALA A 298 -6.43 -12.84 -18.68
C ALA A 298 -5.83 -14.10 -18.03
N LYS A 299 -4.49 -14.20 -18.01
CA LYS A 299 -3.78 -15.29 -17.31
C LYS A 299 -4.08 -15.30 -15.81
N LEU A 300 -4.14 -14.15 -15.14
CA LEU A 300 -4.52 -14.07 -13.73
C LEU A 300 -5.93 -14.62 -13.51
N LEU A 301 -6.91 -14.20 -14.32
CA LEU A 301 -8.30 -14.66 -14.15
C LEU A 301 -8.41 -16.19 -14.26
N VAL A 302 -7.70 -16.78 -15.24
CA VAL A 302 -7.62 -18.23 -15.41
C VAL A 302 -6.90 -18.88 -14.22
N PHE A 303 -5.77 -18.31 -13.79
CA PHE A 303 -5.01 -18.81 -12.64
C PHE A 303 -5.86 -18.84 -11.37
N ASN A 304 -6.53 -17.73 -11.03
CA ASN A 304 -7.41 -17.64 -9.87
C ASN A 304 -8.51 -18.71 -9.91
N ALA A 305 -9.11 -18.95 -11.08
CA ALA A 305 -10.10 -20.01 -11.23
C ALA A 305 -9.49 -21.42 -11.00
N VAL A 306 -8.29 -21.68 -11.49
CA VAL A 306 -7.61 -22.99 -11.37
C VAL A 306 -7.20 -23.28 -9.94
N VAL A 307 -6.64 -22.31 -9.22
CA VAL A 307 -6.20 -22.50 -7.82
C VAL A 307 -7.34 -22.34 -6.81
N GLY A 308 -8.54 -21.97 -7.27
CA GLY A 308 -9.70 -21.74 -6.41
C GLY A 308 -9.58 -20.46 -5.56
N ASN A 309 -8.89 -19.43 -6.06
CA ASN A 309 -8.81 -18.14 -5.39
C ASN A 309 -10.15 -17.40 -5.51
N CYS A 310 -10.95 -17.49 -4.45
CA CYS A 310 -12.26 -16.83 -4.34
C CYS A 310 -12.19 -15.39 -3.81
N ASP A 311 -11.00 -14.85 -3.53
CA ASP A 311 -10.80 -13.51 -2.98
C ASP A 311 -10.07 -12.56 -3.96
N GLY A 312 -9.99 -12.92 -5.24
CA GLY A 312 -9.40 -12.10 -6.30
C GLY A 312 -10.26 -10.88 -6.68
N HIS A 313 -10.28 -9.85 -5.83
CA HIS A 313 -11.09 -8.64 -5.99
C HIS A 313 -10.29 -7.44 -6.53
N LEU A 314 -10.95 -6.31 -6.83
CA LEU A 314 -10.32 -5.14 -7.48
C LEU A 314 -9.08 -4.58 -6.75
N LYS A 315 -9.00 -4.73 -5.42
CA LYS A 315 -7.84 -4.25 -4.65
C LYS A 315 -6.60 -5.17 -4.72
N ASN A 316 -6.71 -6.37 -5.33
CA ASN A 316 -5.58 -7.27 -5.57
C ASN A 316 -4.90 -7.03 -6.93
N ILE A 317 -5.49 -6.15 -7.75
CA ILE A 317 -4.99 -5.76 -9.06
C ILE A 317 -4.49 -4.33 -8.91
N THR A 318 -3.26 -4.09 -9.34
CA THR A 318 -2.61 -2.79 -9.19
C THR A 318 -2.05 -2.30 -10.51
N ALA A 319 -2.16 -1.00 -10.74
CA ALA A 319 -1.51 -0.25 -11.80
C ALA A 319 -0.34 0.57 -11.24
N MET A 320 0.83 0.51 -11.89
CA MET A 320 2.00 1.32 -11.53
C MET A 320 2.12 2.54 -12.45
N ARG A 321 2.69 3.65 -11.94
CA ARG A 321 2.97 4.85 -12.75
C ARG A 321 4.23 4.65 -13.59
N GLY A 322 4.20 5.07 -14.86
CA GLY A 322 5.35 5.00 -15.78
C GLY A 322 5.64 3.61 -16.36
N VAL A 323 5.13 2.56 -15.70
CA VAL A 323 4.96 1.22 -16.25
C VAL A 323 3.53 0.85 -15.92
N LEU A 324 2.58 1.03 -16.83
CA LEU A 324 1.34 0.29 -16.63
C LEU A 324 1.71 -1.16 -16.90
N GLY A 325 1.80 -1.90 -15.81
CA GLY A 325 2.04 -3.32 -15.73
C GLY A 325 1.15 -3.81 -14.60
N VAL A 326 0.36 -4.84 -14.87
CA VAL A 326 -0.47 -5.43 -13.82
C VAL A 326 0.44 -6.23 -12.89
N MET A 327 0.61 -5.75 -11.66
CA MET A 327 1.27 -6.52 -10.60
C MET A 327 0.24 -7.03 -9.61
N PHE A 328 0.42 -8.28 -9.22
CA PHE A 328 -0.58 -9.04 -8.47
C PHE A 328 -0.16 -9.12 -7.01
N LEU A 329 -0.98 -8.56 -6.12
CA LEU A 329 -0.96 -8.88 -4.69
C LEU A 329 -1.93 -10.02 -4.47
N GLY A 330 -1.50 -11.24 -4.78
CA GLY A 330 -2.29 -12.44 -4.46
C GLY A 330 -2.22 -12.74 -2.96
N ALA A 331 -3.39 -12.83 -2.33
CA ALA A 331 -3.66 -13.79 -1.26
C ALA A 331 -4.08 -15.12 -1.91
#